data_AF-A0A2G9U737-F1
#
_entry.id   AF-A0A2G9U737-F1
#
_cell.length_a   1.000
_cell.length_b   1.000
_cell.length_c   1.000
_cell.angle_alpha   90.00
_cell.angle_beta   90.00
_cell.angle_gamma   90.00
#
_symmetry.space_group_name_H-M   'P 1'
#
loop_
_entity.id
_entity.type
_entity.pdbx_description
1 polymer ?
#
loop_
_entity_poly.entity_id
_entity_poly.type
_entity_poly.pdbx_seq_one_letter_code
_entity_poly.pdbx_strand_id
1 'polypeptide(L)'
;MTHWREFAQKGLDPKKARMGWKQPLSSKPYWIPDDDCSMCMLCNSRFSLLNRRHHCRACGRVACGSCCKEKATLEYMKDDPKKDFSSLSLPNSPFLIALFLNDAEVPWAMACPNRLLFRLGLKYSWYPTPFVNIVGRQAVYSTETSQTVLKVFTDFRSWSFRMKHLAGSTVTLSNDVTLVEIPKSAKDDLEEIVSFNCKMLAWSTSTNLIADSHLVCDETNGVYSTQVLARGSTRKATGASFLIIDGGLKTNGLQISVVEDGVAIRIPSERLESLLQALNSTENWTTSDASGTHFIVRWTDGAGQPSPFGPVSPIDGQNLANKFQYGLSLERAISSVLQVNSVSDYGVRLSHVYNLKDGRLAPDDEPKVFSIAEMLARECTGMLEPYLTMLINMGIMSISVRVGVSADTVEYDVSPWFGMEEEQLLYKQNMDQVSHVSHCLLMSDPGALRYLGLFIRWIPHRVSVIFCLDEVSAMCDLIKKYSDESERCYSI
;
A
#
# COMPACT_ATOMS: atom_id res chain seq x y z
N MET A 1 28.99 -21.35 28.46
CA MET A 1 28.06 -20.26 28.88
C MET A 1 28.80 -19.32 29.84
N THR A 2 29.97 -18.79 29.46
CA THR A 2 30.98 -18.37 30.47
C THR A 2 31.92 -17.22 30.07
N HIS A 3 31.81 -16.63 28.88
CA HIS A 3 32.69 -15.52 28.45
C HIS A 3 32.13 -14.09 28.65
N TRP A 4 30.87 -13.93 29.06
CA TRP A 4 30.29 -12.58 29.26
C TRP A 4 30.60 -11.96 30.63
N ARG A 5 30.95 -12.77 31.65
CA ARG A 5 31.08 -12.29 33.04
C ARG A 5 32.37 -11.51 33.31
N GLU A 6 33.43 -11.69 32.51
CA GLU A 6 34.72 -11.02 32.74
C GLU A 6 34.72 -9.54 32.29
N PHE A 7 33.94 -9.18 31.27
CA PHE A 7 33.75 -7.78 30.88
C PHE A 7 32.98 -6.96 31.93
N ALA A 8 32.12 -7.59 32.73
CA ALA A 8 31.34 -6.90 33.77
C ALA A 8 32.15 -6.51 35.02
N GLN A 9 33.34 -7.07 35.23
CA GLN A 9 34.16 -6.80 36.43
C GLN A 9 35.25 -5.72 36.22
N LYS A 10 35.54 -5.31 34.99
CA LYS A 10 36.50 -4.22 34.69
C LYS A 10 35.80 -3.02 34.08
N GLY A 11 35.16 -2.17 34.90
CA GLY A 11 34.60 -0.93 34.35
C GLY A 11 33.86 0.06 35.24
N LEU A 12 33.45 -0.27 36.47
CA LEU A 12 32.76 0.69 37.35
C LEU A 12 33.35 0.71 38.77
N ASP A 13 34.30 1.61 38.97
CA ASP A 13 34.77 2.03 40.30
C ASP A 13 33.62 2.74 41.05
N PRO A 14 33.10 2.19 42.16
CA PRO A 14 31.97 2.79 42.90
C PRO A 14 32.26 4.20 43.42
N LYS A 15 33.54 4.61 43.52
CA LYS A 15 33.93 5.95 44.00
C LYS A 15 33.87 7.02 42.91
N LYS A 16 33.76 6.66 41.62
CA LYS A 16 33.68 7.62 40.50
C LYS A 16 32.26 8.08 40.16
N ALA A 17 31.22 7.52 40.78
CA ALA A 17 29.82 7.89 40.56
C ALA A 17 29.41 9.29 41.10
N ARG A 18 30.34 10.09 41.67
CA ARG A 18 30.07 11.43 42.23
C ARG A 18 30.52 12.63 41.38
N MET A 19 31.07 12.42 40.18
CA MET A 19 31.28 13.52 39.22
C MET A 19 30.28 13.44 38.07
N GLY A 20 29.66 14.60 37.76
CA GLY A 20 28.48 14.67 36.91
C GLY A 20 28.77 14.42 35.44
N TRP A 21 28.22 13.33 34.91
CA TRP A 21 28.05 13.14 33.47
C TRP A 21 26.99 14.11 32.94
N LYS A 22 27.42 15.30 32.52
CA LYS A 22 26.62 16.14 31.62
C LYS A 22 26.68 15.53 30.22
N GLN A 23 25.72 14.66 29.89
CA GLN A 23 25.51 14.32 28.48
C GLN A 23 25.04 15.57 27.72
N PRO A 24 25.44 15.78 26.45
CA PRO A 24 24.96 16.88 25.64
C PRO A 24 23.44 16.82 25.44
N LEU A 25 22.76 17.97 25.53
CA LEU A 25 21.32 18.10 25.25
C LEU A 25 20.95 17.82 23.78
N SER A 26 21.95 17.65 22.93
CA SER A 26 21.88 17.34 21.50
C SER A 26 21.92 15.85 21.16
N SER A 27 21.85 14.94 22.15
CA SER A 27 21.84 13.49 21.91
C SER A 27 20.77 12.76 22.73
N LYS A 28 20.14 11.73 22.15
CA LYS A 28 19.15 10.91 22.85
C LYS A 28 19.84 10.08 23.95
N PRO A 29 19.45 10.22 25.24
CA PRO A 29 20.10 9.50 26.33
C PRO A 29 19.69 8.01 26.36
N TYR A 30 20.49 7.21 27.05
CA TYR A 30 20.15 5.81 27.36
C TYR A 30 18.88 5.75 28.20
N TRP A 31 17.87 5.02 27.73
CA TRP A 31 16.57 4.88 28.39
C TRP A 31 16.60 3.71 29.38
N ILE A 32 16.37 4.00 30.67
CA ILE A 32 16.43 2.98 31.72
C ILE A 32 15.09 2.20 31.76
N PRO A 33 15.10 0.87 31.65
CA PRO A 33 13.89 0.05 31.79
C PRO A 33 13.19 0.25 33.14
N ASP A 34 11.87 0.11 33.17
CA ASP A 34 11.09 0.29 34.41
C ASP A 34 11.35 -0.81 35.45
N ASP A 35 11.65 -2.02 34.99
CA ASP A 35 11.95 -3.17 35.84
C ASP A 35 13.30 -3.02 36.56
N ASP A 36 14.26 -2.35 35.93
CA ASP A 36 15.57 -2.01 36.52
C ASP A 36 15.48 -0.88 37.55
N CYS A 37 14.29 -0.28 37.75
CA CYS A 37 14.12 0.87 38.64
C CYS A 37 12.89 0.77 39.57
N SER A 38 13.14 0.41 40.83
CA SER A 38 12.12 0.31 41.89
C SER A 38 11.91 1.60 42.72
N MET A 39 12.78 2.60 42.56
CA MET A 39 12.79 3.84 43.35
C MET A 39 13.16 5.05 42.50
N CYS A 40 12.57 6.23 42.78
CA CYS A 40 12.89 7.48 42.11
C CYS A 40 14.37 7.83 42.22
N MET A 41 15.05 8.01 41.08
CA MET A 41 16.50 8.30 41.01
C MET A 41 16.88 9.72 41.49
N LEU A 42 15.93 10.51 41.98
CA LEU A 42 16.13 11.87 42.50
C LEU A 42 15.79 12.02 43.99
N CYS A 43 14.84 11.25 44.51
CA CYS A 43 14.41 11.34 45.93
C CYS A 43 14.26 9.99 46.65
N ASN A 44 14.62 8.89 45.99
CA ASN A 44 14.55 7.50 46.49
C ASN A 44 13.15 7.03 46.95
N SER A 45 12.06 7.73 46.61
CA SER A 45 10.71 7.25 46.87
C SER A 45 10.42 5.96 46.07
N ARG A 46 9.90 4.93 46.73
CA ARG A 46 9.50 3.68 46.05
C ARG A 46 8.35 3.93 45.09
N PHE A 47 8.44 3.37 43.89
CA PHE A 47 7.34 3.42 42.93
C PHE A 47 6.20 2.48 43.35
N SER A 48 4.96 2.86 43.03
CA SER A 48 3.74 2.12 43.33
C SER A 48 2.62 2.49 42.35
N LEU A 49 1.43 1.88 42.48
CA LEU A 49 0.26 2.24 41.66
C LEU A 49 -0.12 3.73 41.79
N LEU A 50 0.16 4.34 42.95
CA LEU A 50 -0.08 5.75 43.25
C LEU A 50 1.14 6.64 42.94
N ASN A 51 2.37 6.15 43.19
CA ASN A 51 3.61 6.86 42.88
C ASN A 51 4.20 6.30 41.57
N ARG A 52 3.72 6.80 40.43
CA ARG A 52 4.07 6.29 39.09
C ARG A 52 5.49 6.70 38.66
N ARG A 53 6.04 5.92 37.71
CA ARG A 53 7.33 6.17 37.06
C ARG A 53 7.18 7.23 35.95
N HIS A 54 8.18 8.10 35.83
CA HIS A 54 8.29 9.11 34.78
C HIS A 54 9.74 9.22 34.31
N HIS A 55 10.01 8.93 33.04
CA HIS A 55 11.35 9.12 32.46
C HIS A 55 11.59 10.56 32.04
N CYS A 56 12.69 11.14 32.52
CA CYS A 56 13.19 12.40 32.03
C CYS A 56 13.80 12.21 30.63
N ARG A 57 13.16 12.78 29.60
CA ARG A 57 13.65 12.65 28.21
C ARG A 57 15.08 13.21 28.05
N ALA A 58 15.46 14.23 28.82
CA ALA A 58 16.79 14.86 28.72
C ALA A 58 17.95 14.00 29.25
N CYS A 59 17.69 12.99 30.11
CA CYS A 59 18.78 12.20 30.72
C CYS A 59 18.46 10.71 30.96
N GLY A 60 17.30 10.21 30.52
CA GLY A 60 16.92 8.80 30.58
C GLY A 60 16.53 8.26 31.97
N ARG A 61 16.77 9.03 33.04
CA ARG A 61 16.49 8.63 34.43
C ARG A 61 14.99 8.51 34.73
N VAL A 62 14.66 7.56 35.61
CA VAL A 62 13.31 7.35 36.12
C VAL A 62 13.10 8.16 37.41
N ALA A 63 12.05 8.99 37.44
CA ALA A 63 11.69 9.84 38.56
C ALA A 63 10.19 9.72 38.90
N CYS A 64 9.79 10.17 40.09
CA CYS A 64 8.38 10.36 40.46
C CYS A 64 7.84 11.70 39.95
N GLY A 65 6.52 11.83 39.85
CA GLY A 65 5.86 13.03 39.33
C GLY A 65 6.21 14.31 40.09
N SER A 66 6.51 14.23 41.40
CA SER A 66 6.95 15.38 42.19
C SER A 66 8.36 15.88 41.83
N CYS A 67 9.22 15.02 41.28
CA CYS A 67 10.57 15.35 40.83
C CYS A 67 10.68 15.58 39.31
N CYS A 68 9.59 15.39 38.55
CA CYS A 68 9.54 15.55 37.10
C CYS A 68 8.45 16.55 36.68
N LYS A 69 8.48 17.76 37.25
CA LYS A 69 7.49 18.82 36.99
C LYS A 69 7.86 19.69 35.78
N GLU A 70 9.15 19.94 35.59
CA GLU A 70 9.65 20.86 34.57
C GLU A 70 9.62 20.25 33.17
N LYS A 71 9.36 21.09 32.17
CA LYS A 71 9.39 20.74 30.74
C LYS A 71 10.46 21.58 30.05
N ALA A 72 11.29 20.93 29.24
CA ALA A 72 12.31 21.59 28.42
C ALA A 72 12.25 21.05 26.98
N THR A 73 12.49 21.93 26.01
CA THR A 73 12.65 21.54 24.60
C THR A 73 14.03 20.91 24.43
N LEU A 74 14.11 19.75 23.77
CA LEU A 74 15.36 19.00 23.57
C LEU A 74 15.79 19.12 22.11
N GLU A 75 17.06 19.39 21.86
CA GLU A 75 17.56 19.70 20.52
C GLU A 75 17.53 18.47 19.61
N TYR A 76 17.89 17.29 20.12
CA TYR A 76 17.75 16.03 19.39
C TYR A 76 16.30 15.64 19.05
N MET A 77 15.30 16.36 19.58
CA MET A 77 13.88 16.21 19.19
C MET A 77 13.43 17.25 18.15
N LYS A 78 14.27 18.23 17.81
CA LYS A 78 14.07 19.16 16.70
C LYS A 78 14.63 18.58 15.40
N ASP A 79 15.81 17.96 15.50
CA ASP A 79 16.55 17.39 14.38
C ASP A 79 16.44 15.85 14.35
N ASP A 80 15.21 15.32 14.26
CA ASP A 80 15.04 13.95 13.75
C ASP A 80 15.49 14.01 12.28
N PRO A 81 16.58 13.32 11.87
CA PRO A 81 17.08 13.41 10.50
C PRO A 81 15.94 13.05 9.57
N LYS A 82 15.69 13.90 8.56
CA LYS A 82 14.47 13.80 7.74
C LYS A 82 14.27 12.36 7.28
N LYS A 83 13.20 11.73 7.80
CA LYS A 83 12.79 10.37 7.46
C LYS A 83 12.08 10.36 6.11
N ASP A 84 12.79 10.87 5.10
CA ASP A 84 12.36 10.99 3.72
C ASP A 84 13.44 10.48 2.77
N PHE A 85 13.14 10.47 1.47
CA PHE A 85 14.03 9.95 0.44
C PHE A 85 15.02 10.99 -0.12
N SER A 86 15.11 12.20 0.46
CA SER A 86 15.84 13.33 -0.14
C SER A 86 17.35 13.12 -0.30
N SER A 87 17.93 12.15 0.42
CA SER A 87 19.35 11.76 0.35
C SER A 87 19.60 10.45 -0.40
N LEU A 88 18.59 9.88 -1.06
CA LEU A 88 18.69 8.57 -1.72
C LEU A 88 18.50 8.69 -3.24
N SER A 89 19.37 8.02 -3.99
CA SER A 89 19.16 7.78 -5.42
C SER A 89 18.04 6.75 -5.59
N LEU A 90 16.84 7.22 -5.91
CA LEU A 90 15.66 6.37 -6.13
C LEU A 90 15.56 5.88 -7.59
N PRO A 91 14.95 4.71 -7.84
CA PRO A 91 14.50 4.33 -9.18
C PRO A 91 13.42 5.28 -9.72
N ASN A 92 13.16 5.19 -11.03
CA ASN A 92 12.02 5.85 -11.64
C ASN A 92 10.69 5.35 -11.04
N SER A 93 9.71 6.24 -10.92
CA SER A 93 8.38 5.94 -10.39
C SER A 93 7.53 5.15 -11.41
N PRO A 94 6.71 4.16 -10.99
CA PRO A 94 6.55 3.67 -9.61
C PRO A 94 7.62 2.65 -9.23
N PHE A 95 8.03 2.66 -7.96
CA PHE A 95 8.87 1.61 -7.37
C PHE A 95 8.30 1.16 -6.02
N LEU A 96 8.64 -0.06 -5.61
CA LEU A 96 8.25 -0.64 -4.33
C LEU A 96 9.47 -0.79 -3.41
N ILE A 97 9.24 -0.70 -2.10
CA ILE A 97 10.25 -0.94 -1.08
C ILE A 97 9.92 -2.27 -0.40
N ALA A 98 10.73 -3.29 -0.67
CA ALA A 98 10.56 -4.61 -0.07
C ALA A 98 10.78 -4.56 1.45
N LEU A 99 9.87 -5.14 2.22
CA LEU A 99 10.03 -5.35 3.65
C LEU A 99 10.57 -6.76 3.92
N PHE A 100 11.67 -6.87 4.66
CA PHE A 100 12.21 -8.15 5.09
C PHE A 100 11.37 -8.69 6.27
N LEU A 101 10.76 -9.85 6.06
CA LEU A 101 9.91 -10.54 7.04
C LEU A 101 10.70 -11.60 7.82
N ASN A 102 10.24 -11.87 9.05
CA ASN A 102 10.50 -13.14 9.72
C ASN A 102 9.40 -14.14 9.33
N ASP A 103 9.68 -15.44 9.37
CA ASP A 103 8.70 -16.49 9.05
C ASP A 103 7.41 -16.38 9.88
N ALA A 104 7.53 -16.00 11.16
CA ALA A 104 6.40 -15.77 12.07
C ALA A 104 5.50 -14.57 11.66
N GLU A 105 5.99 -13.67 10.81
CA GLU A 105 5.28 -12.47 10.35
C GLU A 105 4.54 -12.68 9.03
N VAL A 106 4.87 -13.75 8.28
CA VAL A 106 4.27 -14.09 6.98
C VAL A 106 2.73 -14.21 7.05
N PRO A 107 2.12 -14.90 8.04
CA PRO A 107 0.66 -14.98 8.12
C PRO A 107 0.00 -13.60 8.32
N TRP A 108 0.67 -12.68 9.01
CA TRP A 108 0.16 -11.32 9.26
C TRP A 108 0.27 -10.45 8.02
N ALA A 109 1.37 -10.54 7.28
CA ALA A 109 1.52 -9.90 5.98
C ALA A 109 0.44 -10.40 5.00
N MET A 110 0.15 -11.70 4.97
CA MET A 110 -0.87 -12.29 4.10
C MET A 110 -2.31 -11.90 4.49
N ALA A 111 -2.61 -11.75 5.78
CA ALA A 111 -3.97 -11.48 6.27
C ALA A 111 -4.33 -9.98 6.34
N CYS A 112 -3.38 -9.12 6.73
CA CYS A 112 -3.59 -7.67 6.83
C CYS A 112 -2.23 -6.92 6.81
N PRO A 113 -1.68 -6.56 5.64
CA PRO A 113 -0.34 -5.96 5.53
C PRO A 113 -0.13 -4.71 6.42
N ASN A 114 -1.13 -3.81 6.47
CA ASN A 114 -1.09 -2.57 7.26
C ASN A 114 -0.81 -2.83 8.75
N ARG A 115 -1.36 -3.91 9.31
CA ARG A 115 -1.14 -4.31 10.71
C ARG A 115 0.35 -4.49 11.02
N LEU A 116 1.08 -5.12 10.10
CA LEU A 116 2.51 -5.36 10.25
C LEU A 116 3.32 -4.07 10.03
N LEU A 117 2.98 -3.31 9.00
CA LEU A 117 3.63 -2.03 8.67
C LEU A 117 3.52 -1.04 9.84
N PHE A 118 2.32 -0.80 10.38
CA PHE A 118 2.14 0.12 11.51
C PHE A 118 2.76 -0.42 12.80
N ARG A 119 2.80 -1.75 13.01
CA ARG A 119 3.45 -2.35 14.18
C ARG A 119 4.98 -2.19 14.15
N LEU A 120 5.58 -2.23 12.97
CA LEU A 120 6.99 -1.89 12.74
C LEU A 120 7.22 -0.38 12.92
N GLY A 121 6.33 0.46 12.37
CA GLY A 121 6.35 1.91 12.58
C GLY A 121 6.35 2.28 14.06
N LEU A 122 5.48 1.66 14.85
CA LEU A 122 5.43 1.83 16.30
C LEU A 122 6.72 1.34 16.99
N LYS A 123 7.22 0.14 16.64
CA LYS A 123 8.45 -0.43 17.21
C LYS A 123 9.67 0.47 17.03
N TYR A 124 9.79 1.10 15.86
CA TYR A 124 10.96 1.90 15.46
C TYR A 124 10.74 3.41 15.50
N SER A 125 9.59 3.88 16.01
CA SER A 125 9.23 5.31 16.04
C SER A 125 9.32 5.98 14.66
N TRP A 126 8.71 5.34 13.66
CA TRP A 126 8.67 5.77 12.27
C TRP A 126 7.21 5.80 11.79
N TYR A 127 6.78 6.92 11.19
CA TYR A 127 5.41 7.03 10.67
C TYR A 127 5.37 6.92 9.14
N PRO A 128 4.44 6.14 8.55
CA PRO A 128 3.59 5.14 9.20
C PRO A 128 4.32 3.80 9.40
N THR A 129 5.43 3.57 8.69
CA THR A 129 6.28 2.37 8.73
C THR A 129 7.72 2.79 8.38
N PRO A 130 8.77 2.09 8.87
CA PRO A 130 10.12 2.27 8.35
C PRO A 130 10.20 1.85 6.87
N PHE A 131 11.01 2.58 6.09
CA PHE A 131 11.43 2.17 4.73
C PHE A 131 12.85 1.57 4.68
N VAL A 132 13.54 1.51 5.82
CA VAL A 132 14.87 0.88 5.95
C VAL A 132 14.72 -0.45 6.66
N ASN A 133 15.20 -1.52 6.05
CA ASN A 133 15.19 -2.86 6.65
C ASN A 133 16.26 -2.99 7.76
N ILE A 134 15.86 -3.53 8.91
CA ILE A 134 16.76 -3.83 10.02
C ILE A 134 17.03 -5.34 10.03
N VAL A 135 18.18 -5.73 9.48
CA VAL A 135 18.62 -7.14 9.42
C VAL A 135 18.82 -7.67 10.85
N GLY A 136 18.41 -8.93 11.09
CA GLY A 136 18.51 -9.56 12.42
C GLY A 136 17.51 -9.05 13.46
N ARG A 137 16.52 -8.25 13.06
CA ARG A 137 15.44 -7.82 13.98
C ARG A 137 14.61 -9.01 14.47
N GLN A 138 14.26 -8.99 15.76
CA GLN A 138 13.21 -9.87 16.28
C GLN A 138 11.86 -9.56 15.60
N ALA A 139 11.06 -10.60 15.39
CA ALA A 139 9.69 -10.49 14.91
C ALA A 139 8.86 -9.54 15.79
N VAL A 140 7.79 -8.97 15.23
CA VAL A 140 6.81 -8.13 15.96
C VAL A 140 5.49 -8.83 16.25
N TYR A 141 5.30 -10.01 15.66
CA TYR A 141 4.25 -10.97 15.97
C TYR A 141 4.83 -12.37 16.03
N SER A 142 4.22 -13.21 16.86
CA SER A 142 4.36 -14.66 16.89
C SER A 142 3.40 -15.33 15.88
N THR A 143 3.47 -16.66 15.80
CA THR A 143 2.55 -17.50 15.01
C THR A 143 1.21 -17.76 15.70
N GLU A 144 0.97 -17.22 16.90
CA GLU A 144 -0.19 -17.54 17.75
C GLU A 144 -1.46 -16.77 17.36
N THR A 145 -2.11 -17.21 16.29
CA THR A 145 -3.29 -16.55 15.70
C THR A 145 -4.62 -16.86 16.43
N SER A 146 -4.64 -17.60 17.55
CA SER A 146 -5.89 -18.14 18.10
C SER A 146 -6.82 -17.09 18.71
N GLN A 147 -6.28 -15.99 19.24
CA GLN A 147 -7.00 -14.95 19.99
C GLN A 147 -7.30 -13.67 19.18
N THR A 148 -6.77 -13.53 17.95
CA THR A 148 -7.05 -12.33 17.14
C THR A 148 -8.46 -12.37 16.53
N VAL A 149 -9.12 -11.21 16.48
CA VAL A 149 -10.38 -11.01 15.76
C VAL A 149 -10.28 -11.35 14.28
N LEU A 150 -9.10 -11.21 13.67
CA LEU A 150 -8.91 -11.54 12.24
C LEU A 150 -9.22 -12.99 11.91
N LYS A 151 -9.12 -13.91 12.89
CA LYS A 151 -9.45 -15.34 12.73
C LYS A 151 -10.94 -15.59 12.44
N VAL A 152 -11.82 -14.63 12.72
CA VAL A 152 -13.24 -14.68 12.31
C VAL A 152 -13.39 -14.52 10.80
N PHE A 153 -12.46 -13.80 10.15
CA PHE A 153 -12.53 -13.42 8.75
C PHE A 153 -11.41 -14.03 7.89
N THR A 154 -10.43 -14.71 8.50
CA THR A 154 -9.29 -15.33 7.82
C THR A 154 -8.93 -16.67 8.46
N ASP A 155 -8.89 -17.73 7.64
CA ASP A 155 -8.37 -19.03 8.04
C ASP A 155 -6.84 -19.06 7.99
N PHE A 156 -6.21 -18.80 9.13
CA PHE A 156 -4.76 -18.87 9.29
C PHE A 156 -4.17 -20.31 9.23
N ARG A 157 -4.98 -21.37 9.07
CA ARG A 157 -4.50 -22.76 9.03
C ARG A 157 -4.40 -23.30 7.61
N SER A 158 -5.49 -23.24 6.84
CA SER A 158 -5.53 -23.76 5.46
C SER A 158 -5.77 -22.69 4.40
N TRP A 159 -5.90 -21.42 4.79
CA TRP A 159 -6.20 -20.29 3.91
C TRP A 159 -7.48 -20.48 3.07
N SER A 160 -8.41 -21.30 3.55
CA SER A 160 -9.67 -21.64 2.88
C SER A 160 -10.59 -20.43 2.65
N PHE A 161 -10.47 -19.40 3.49
CA PHE A 161 -11.06 -18.08 3.29
C PHE A 161 -10.14 -17.00 3.89
N ARG A 162 -10.25 -15.78 3.36
CA ARG A 162 -9.47 -14.60 3.81
C ARG A 162 -10.31 -13.33 3.71
N MET A 163 -10.09 -12.41 4.63
CA MET A 163 -10.69 -11.09 4.60
C MET A 163 -10.17 -10.34 3.36
N LYS A 164 -11.09 -9.89 2.49
CA LYS A 164 -10.71 -9.14 1.30
C LYS A 164 -10.07 -7.80 1.64
N HIS A 165 -9.20 -7.33 0.76
CA HIS A 165 -8.70 -5.96 0.77
C HIS A 165 -9.55 -5.12 -0.17
N LEU A 166 -10.11 -4.02 0.31
CA LEU A 166 -10.87 -3.09 -0.52
C LEU A 166 -9.95 -1.93 -0.90
N ALA A 167 -9.36 -2.01 -2.09
CA ALA A 167 -8.34 -1.08 -2.56
C ALA A 167 -8.84 0.38 -2.55
N GLY A 168 -8.04 1.29 -2.01
CA GLY A 168 -8.38 2.70 -1.84
C GLY A 168 -9.45 3.02 -0.78
N SER A 169 -10.13 2.02 -0.20
CA SER A 169 -11.05 2.27 0.91
C SER A 169 -10.29 2.65 2.18
N THR A 170 -10.78 3.66 2.92
CA THR A 170 -10.17 4.10 4.18
C THR A 170 -11.21 4.26 5.28
N VAL A 171 -10.74 4.15 6.53
CA VAL A 171 -11.51 4.46 7.74
C VAL A 171 -10.84 5.64 8.44
N THR A 172 -11.63 6.58 8.94
CA THR A 172 -11.18 7.71 9.76
C THR A 172 -12.03 7.80 11.01
N LEU A 173 -11.40 7.67 12.18
CA LEU A 173 -11.96 7.98 13.48
C LEU A 173 -11.63 9.43 13.85
N SER A 174 -12.65 10.24 14.11
CA SER A 174 -12.58 11.57 14.71
C SER A 174 -13.58 11.62 15.86
N ASN A 175 -13.41 12.53 16.84
CA ASN A 175 -14.14 12.55 18.13
C ASN A 175 -15.54 11.89 18.12
N ASP A 176 -16.46 12.44 17.35
CA ASP A 176 -17.87 12.02 17.28
C ASP A 176 -18.25 11.50 15.87
N VAL A 177 -17.26 11.23 14.99
CA VAL A 177 -17.48 10.85 13.59
C VAL A 177 -16.56 9.69 13.20
N THR A 178 -17.16 8.57 12.81
CA THR A 178 -16.49 7.52 12.04
C THR A 178 -16.86 7.66 10.58
N LEU A 179 -15.88 8.01 9.74
CA LEU A 179 -16.02 8.14 8.30
C LEU A 179 -15.36 6.94 7.61
N VAL A 180 -16.10 6.31 6.70
CA VAL A 180 -15.61 5.29 5.78
C VAL A 180 -15.69 5.87 4.37
N GLU A 181 -14.56 5.90 3.68
CA GLU A 181 -14.50 6.32 2.28
C GLU A 181 -14.25 5.08 1.40
N ILE A 182 -15.00 4.97 0.32
CA ILE A 182 -14.94 3.85 -0.64
C ILE A 182 -14.79 4.46 -2.04
N PRO A 183 -13.75 4.13 -2.80
CA PRO A 183 -13.63 4.60 -4.17
C PRO A 183 -14.63 3.86 -5.07
N LYS A 184 -15.25 4.57 -6.02
CA LYS A 184 -16.21 3.97 -6.98
C LYS A 184 -15.61 2.82 -7.79
N SER A 185 -14.30 2.79 -7.98
CA SER A 185 -13.56 1.70 -8.64
C SER A 185 -13.59 0.37 -7.87
N ALA A 186 -13.89 0.38 -6.57
CA ALA A 186 -13.95 -0.80 -5.72
C ALA A 186 -15.39 -1.33 -5.52
N LYS A 187 -16.32 -0.93 -6.40
CA LYS A 187 -17.73 -1.38 -6.34
C LYS A 187 -17.85 -2.90 -6.46
N ASP A 188 -17.25 -3.47 -7.49
CA ASP A 188 -17.37 -4.91 -7.80
C ASP A 188 -16.77 -5.77 -6.67
N ASP A 189 -15.61 -5.35 -6.13
CA ASP A 189 -14.97 -5.99 -4.97
C ASP A 189 -15.85 -5.93 -3.71
N LEU A 190 -16.59 -4.82 -3.52
CA LEU A 190 -17.53 -4.64 -2.42
C LEU A 190 -18.81 -5.48 -2.60
N GLU A 191 -19.32 -5.62 -3.82
CA GLU A 191 -20.44 -6.51 -4.13
C GLU A 191 -20.09 -7.96 -3.78
N GLU A 192 -18.85 -8.41 -4.03
CA GLU A 192 -18.39 -9.74 -3.63
C GLU A 192 -18.36 -9.89 -2.09
N ILE A 193 -17.88 -8.89 -1.35
CA ILE A 193 -17.90 -8.86 0.14
C ILE A 193 -19.35 -8.93 0.66
N VAL A 194 -20.27 -8.18 0.06
CA VAL A 194 -21.70 -8.19 0.41
C VAL A 194 -22.34 -9.55 0.10
N SER A 195 -21.96 -10.17 -1.02
CA SER A 195 -22.46 -11.50 -1.42
C SER A 195 -22.03 -12.61 -0.46
N PHE A 196 -20.83 -12.49 0.12
CA PHE A 196 -20.28 -13.47 1.05
C PHE A 196 -21.03 -13.49 2.38
N ASN A 197 -21.37 -12.32 2.95
CA ASN A 197 -22.18 -12.24 4.17
C ASN A 197 -22.88 -10.87 4.32
N CYS A 198 -24.10 -10.75 3.80
CA CYS A 198 -24.90 -9.53 3.88
C CYS A 198 -25.39 -9.15 5.29
N LYS A 199 -25.13 -9.96 6.33
CA LYS A 199 -25.48 -9.64 7.73
C LYS A 199 -24.26 -9.24 8.58
N MET A 200 -23.04 -9.55 8.12
CA MET A 200 -21.79 -9.11 8.73
C MET A 200 -20.73 -8.88 7.65
N LEU A 201 -20.51 -7.62 7.28
CA LEU A 201 -19.51 -7.20 6.29
C LEU A 201 -18.16 -7.00 6.97
N ALA A 202 -17.05 -7.40 6.32
CA ALA A 202 -15.70 -7.09 6.79
C ALA A 202 -14.67 -7.01 5.66
N TRP A 203 -13.76 -6.04 5.75
CA TRP A 203 -12.65 -5.87 4.80
C TRP A 203 -11.46 -5.14 5.42
N SER A 204 -10.25 -5.39 4.90
CA SER A 204 -9.08 -4.54 5.18
C SER A 204 -9.06 -3.31 4.28
N THR A 205 -8.55 -2.21 4.83
CA THR A 205 -8.50 -0.88 4.21
C THR A 205 -7.12 -0.58 3.64
N SER A 206 -7.03 0.37 2.72
CA SER A 206 -5.78 1.03 2.37
C SER A 206 -5.32 2.00 3.48
N THR A 207 -4.02 2.30 3.52
CA THR A 207 -3.46 3.25 4.51
C THR A 207 -4.04 4.65 4.32
N ASN A 208 -4.57 5.25 5.38
CA ASN A 208 -5.15 6.59 5.34
C ASN A 208 -4.06 7.67 5.46
N LEU A 209 -3.48 8.08 4.33
CA LEU A 209 -2.36 9.02 4.32
C LEU A 209 -2.69 10.42 4.89
N ILE A 210 -3.98 10.79 4.93
CA ILE A 210 -4.48 12.06 5.46
C ILE A 210 -4.53 12.03 7.00
N ALA A 211 -4.77 10.85 7.59
CA ALA A 211 -4.80 10.68 9.04
C ALA A 211 -3.46 11.09 9.71
N ASP A 212 -3.57 11.78 10.86
CA ASP A 212 -2.42 12.16 11.67
C ASP A 212 -1.93 11.02 12.59
N SER A 213 -2.75 9.98 12.73
CA SER A 213 -2.50 8.81 13.55
C SER A 213 -3.11 7.55 12.93
N HIS A 214 -2.63 6.37 13.32
CA HIS A 214 -3.22 5.08 12.98
C HIS A 214 -3.32 4.20 14.22
N LEU A 215 -4.38 3.39 14.30
CA LEU A 215 -4.47 2.29 15.25
C LEU A 215 -3.39 1.25 14.92
N VAL A 216 -2.86 0.61 15.97
CA VAL A 216 -1.83 -0.43 15.85
C VAL A 216 -2.18 -1.59 16.76
N CYS A 217 -2.20 -2.80 16.22
CA CYS A 217 -2.40 -4.00 17.01
C CYS A 217 -1.05 -4.38 17.62
N ASP A 218 -0.95 -4.50 18.93
CA ASP A 218 0.24 -5.00 19.60
C ASP A 218 -0.04 -6.37 20.22
N GLU A 219 0.90 -7.30 20.02
CA GLU A 219 0.81 -8.66 20.53
C GLU A 219 1.86 -8.86 21.63
N THR A 220 1.41 -9.40 22.75
CA THR A 220 2.29 -9.81 23.85
C THR A 220 1.81 -11.16 24.36
N ASN A 221 2.61 -12.22 24.13
CA ASN A 221 2.32 -13.59 24.55
C ASN A 221 0.97 -14.12 24.01
N GLY A 222 0.66 -13.86 22.74
CA GLY A 222 -0.60 -14.23 22.09
C GLY A 222 -1.81 -13.39 22.49
N VAL A 223 -1.64 -12.36 23.32
CA VAL A 223 -2.71 -11.41 23.68
C VAL A 223 -2.59 -10.16 22.84
N TYR A 224 -3.69 -9.78 22.17
CA TYR A 224 -3.76 -8.63 21.28
C TYR A 224 -4.34 -7.40 21.99
N SER A 225 -3.76 -6.23 21.71
CA SER A 225 -4.15 -4.95 22.32
C SER A 225 -4.05 -3.79 21.34
N THR A 226 -4.85 -2.74 21.57
CA THR A 226 -4.83 -1.52 20.75
C THR A 226 -3.79 -0.53 21.27
N GLN A 227 -2.87 -0.14 20.40
CA GLN A 227 -2.00 1.04 20.54
C GLN A 227 -2.31 2.06 19.43
N VAL A 228 -1.66 3.23 19.47
CA VAL A 228 -1.81 4.28 18.44
C VAL A 228 -0.44 4.84 18.07
N LEU A 229 -0.13 4.85 16.77
CA LEU A 229 1.03 5.50 16.17
C LEU A 229 0.61 6.85 15.61
N ALA A 230 1.30 7.95 15.96
CA ALA A 230 0.93 9.30 15.55
C ALA A 230 2.12 10.09 14.97
N ARG A 231 1.85 10.97 14.00
CA ARG A 231 2.83 11.93 13.44
C ARG A 231 3.22 13.03 14.44
N GLY A 232 2.38 13.30 15.45
CA GLY A 232 2.56 14.40 16.38
C GLY A 232 1.88 14.17 17.73
N SER A 233 1.88 15.22 18.57
CA SER A 233 1.36 15.16 19.95
C SER A 233 -0.15 15.30 20.09
N THR A 234 -0.84 15.79 19.05
CA THR A 234 -2.29 15.92 18.99
C THR A 234 -2.84 14.98 17.93
N ARG A 235 -4.00 14.36 18.22
CA ARG A 235 -4.74 13.49 17.30
C ARG A 235 -6.05 14.16 16.96
N LYS A 236 -6.37 14.27 15.67
CA LYS A 236 -7.65 14.74 15.13
C LYS A 236 -8.32 13.66 14.29
N ALA A 237 -7.52 12.89 13.54
CA ALA A 237 -7.99 11.86 12.63
C ALA A 237 -7.11 10.60 12.76
N THR A 238 -7.68 9.51 13.26
CA THR A 238 -7.01 8.21 13.43
C THR A 238 -7.50 7.20 12.40
N GLY A 239 -6.59 6.70 11.55
CA GLY A 239 -6.87 5.63 10.59
C GLY A 239 -6.93 4.24 11.23
N ALA A 240 -7.61 3.31 10.57
CA ALA A 240 -7.75 1.91 10.99
C ALA A 240 -7.45 0.93 9.84
N SER A 241 -6.93 -0.25 10.16
CA SER A 241 -6.47 -1.28 9.20
C SER A 241 -7.58 -2.14 8.58
N PHE A 242 -8.74 -2.22 9.24
CA PHE A 242 -9.91 -2.96 8.76
C PHE A 242 -11.22 -2.41 9.35
N LEU A 243 -12.33 -2.76 8.72
CA LEU A 243 -13.68 -2.44 9.16
C LEU A 243 -14.50 -3.74 9.30
N ILE A 244 -15.37 -3.79 10.31
CA ILE A 244 -16.45 -4.78 10.46
C ILE A 244 -17.76 -4.01 10.61
N ILE A 245 -18.80 -4.42 9.89
CA ILE A 245 -20.18 -3.90 10.05
C ILE A 245 -21.11 -5.09 10.34
N ASP A 246 -21.72 -5.09 11.52
CA ASP A 246 -22.54 -6.17 12.08
C ASP A 246 -23.99 -5.69 12.28
N GLY A 247 -24.93 -6.34 11.59
CA GLY A 247 -26.37 -6.03 11.65
C GLY A 247 -27.12 -6.59 12.86
N GLY A 248 -26.42 -7.22 13.81
CA GLY A 248 -26.98 -7.93 14.95
C GLY A 248 -27.38 -7.06 16.15
N LEU A 249 -27.35 -5.73 16.06
CA LEU A 249 -27.67 -4.87 17.19
C LEU A 249 -29.18 -4.90 17.50
N LYS A 250 -29.55 -5.48 18.65
CA LYS A 250 -30.94 -5.62 19.10
C LYS A 250 -31.58 -4.33 19.61
N THR A 251 -30.81 -3.25 19.77
CA THR A 251 -31.25 -1.96 20.33
C THR A 251 -31.24 -0.89 19.25
N ASN A 252 -32.24 -0.02 19.23
CA ASN A 252 -32.25 1.14 18.35
C ASN A 252 -31.11 2.11 18.73
N GLY A 253 -30.02 2.06 17.98
CA GLY A 253 -28.81 2.84 18.23
C GLY A 253 -27.71 2.53 17.21
N LEU A 254 -26.50 2.95 17.55
CA LEU A 254 -25.26 2.72 16.81
C LEU A 254 -24.18 2.46 17.87
N GLN A 255 -23.47 1.33 17.76
CA GLN A 255 -22.34 1.02 18.64
C GLN A 255 -21.07 0.97 17.80
N ILE A 256 -20.10 1.83 18.12
CA ILE A 256 -18.78 1.87 17.50
C ILE A 256 -17.76 1.43 18.55
N SER A 257 -16.92 0.47 18.21
CA SER A 257 -15.83 0.02 19.08
C SER A 257 -14.56 -0.21 18.27
N VAL A 258 -13.43 0.24 18.81
CA VAL A 258 -12.10 -0.15 18.31
C VAL A 258 -11.80 -1.58 18.74
N VAL A 259 -11.33 -2.41 17.82
CA VAL A 259 -10.94 -3.80 18.07
C VAL A 259 -9.59 -4.03 17.41
N GLU A 260 -8.55 -4.26 18.22
CA GLU A 260 -7.16 -4.37 17.76
C GLU A 260 -6.71 -3.11 16.99
N ASP A 261 -6.50 -3.19 15.67
CA ASP A 261 -6.23 -2.05 14.78
C ASP A 261 -7.37 -1.71 13.80
N GLY A 262 -8.54 -2.31 13.98
CA GLY A 262 -9.73 -2.06 13.19
C GLY A 262 -10.88 -1.45 13.98
N VAL A 263 -11.99 -1.24 13.28
CA VAL A 263 -13.24 -0.69 13.84
C VAL A 263 -14.37 -1.68 13.61
N ALA A 264 -15.12 -1.98 14.67
CA ALA A 264 -16.37 -2.72 14.59
C ALA A 264 -17.56 -1.77 14.80
N ILE A 265 -18.44 -1.72 13.81
CA ILE A 265 -19.70 -0.98 13.78
C ILE A 265 -20.84 -1.97 13.97
N ARG A 266 -21.69 -1.77 14.98
CA ARG A 266 -22.93 -2.51 15.15
C ARG A 266 -24.13 -1.59 14.96
N ILE A 267 -25.05 -2.03 14.11
CA ILE A 267 -26.29 -1.33 13.77
C ILE A 267 -27.46 -2.32 13.71
N PRO A 268 -28.73 -1.87 13.88
CA PRO A 268 -29.89 -2.72 13.69
C PRO A 268 -30.02 -3.19 12.24
N SER A 269 -30.71 -4.31 12.03
CA SER A 269 -30.91 -4.92 10.70
C SER A 269 -31.53 -3.96 9.68
N GLU A 270 -32.52 -3.14 10.07
CA GLU A 270 -33.12 -2.12 9.20
C GLU A 270 -32.09 -1.08 8.71
N ARG A 271 -31.16 -0.67 9.58
CA ARG A 271 -30.09 0.27 9.21
C ARG A 271 -29.06 -0.39 8.30
N LEU A 272 -28.74 -1.68 8.53
CA LEU A 272 -27.87 -2.42 7.62
C LEU A 272 -28.52 -2.61 6.25
N GLU A 273 -29.82 -2.91 6.18
CA GLU A 273 -30.55 -3.05 4.92
C GLU A 273 -30.60 -1.72 4.14
N SER A 274 -30.80 -0.59 4.83
CA SER A 274 -30.65 0.75 4.25
C SER A 274 -29.23 1.04 3.75
N LEU A 275 -28.20 0.63 4.50
CA LEU A 275 -26.80 0.76 4.06
C LEU A 275 -26.52 -0.08 2.82
N LEU A 276 -26.95 -1.34 2.79
CA LEU A 276 -26.77 -2.24 1.64
C LEU A 276 -27.42 -1.68 0.37
N GLN A 277 -28.62 -1.08 0.49
CA GLN A 277 -29.27 -0.39 -0.62
C GLN A 277 -28.39 0.76 -1.15
N ALA A 278 -27.86 1.61 -0.27
CA ALA A 278 -26.99 2.74 -0.63
C ALA A 278 -25.64 2.29 -1.22
N LEU A 279 -25.07 1.18 -0.75
CA LEU A 279 -23.86 0.60 -1.34
C LEU A 279 -24.14 0.13 -2.79
N ASN A 280 -25.25 -0.56 -3.01
CA ASN A 280 -25.66 -1.06 -4.32
C ASN A 280 -25.97 0.09 -5.32
N SER A 281 -26.64 1.17 -4.87
CA SER A 281 -26.89 2.37 -5.68
C SER A 281 -25.68 3.29 -5.82
N THR A 282 -24.58 3.04 -5.10
CA THR A 282 -23.38 3.90 -5.08
C THR A 282 -23.67 5.30 -4.51
N GLU A 283 -24.56 5.35 -3.52
CA GLU A 283 -25.00 6.57 -2.82
C GLU A 283 -24.34 6.71 -1.44
N ASN A 284 -24.13 7.95 -0.99
CA ASN A 284 -23.60 8.22 0.33
C ASN A 284 -24.63 7.87 1.42
N TRP A 285 -24.18 7.28 2.51
CA TRP A 285 -25.03 6.85 3.62
C TRP A 285 -24.55 7.42 4.95
N THR A 286 -25.48 7.69 5.86
CA THR A 286 -25.14 8.24 7.18
C THR A 286 -26.14 7.77 8.23
N THR A 287 -25.65 7.56 9.44
CA THR A 287 -26.49 7.27 10.60
C THR A 287 -25.88 7.84 11.88
N SER A 288 -26.69 8.05 12.90
CA SER A 288 -26.23 8.50 14.21
C SER A 288 -26.94 7.80 15.35
N ASP A 289 -26.37 7.87 16.55
CA ASP A 289 -27.08 7.59 17.79
C ASP A 289 -27.69 8.88 18.39
N ALA A 290 -28.19 8.77 19.63
CA ALA A 290 -28.71 9.90 20.40
C ALA A 290 -27.62 10.67 21.19
N SER A 291 -26.37 10.19 21.23
CA SER A 291 -25.26 10.91 21.87
C SER A 291 -24.62 11.95 20.95
N GLY A 292 -24.90 11.88 19.64
CA GLY A 292 -24.26 12.71 18.61
C GLY A 292 -23.11 12.00 17.90
N THR A 293 -22.93 10.69 18.12
CA THR A 293 -21.96 9.88 17.39
C THR A 293 -22.50 9.57 16.01
N HIS A 294 -21.74 9.91 14.97
CA HIS A 294 -22.07 9.67 13.56
C HIS A 294 -21.22 8.55 12.95
N PHE A 295 -21.86 7.71 12.13
CA PHE A 295 -21.20 6.79 11.21
C PHE A 295 -21.61 7.14 9.79
N ILE A 296 -20.62 7.46 8.95
CA ILE A 296 -20.79 7.98 7.59
C ILE A 296 -20.05 7.06 6.61
N VAL A 297 -20.71 6.67 5.53
CA VAL A 297 -20.12 5.96 4.39
C VAL A 297 -20.21 6.88 3.17
N ARG A 298 -19.07 7.16 2.54
CA ARG A 298 -18.96 8.07 1.40
C ARG A 298 -18.31 7.38 0.20
N TRP A 299 -18.95 7.50 -0.96
CA TRP A 299 -18.34 7.17 -2.23
C TRP A 299 -17.45 8.31 -2.72
N THR A 300 -16.25 7.98 -3.16
CA THR A 300 -15.28 8.94 -3.71
C THR A 300 -14.91 8.56 -5.14
N ASP A 301 -14.52 9.54 -5.96
CA ASP A 301 -14.07 9.30 -7.34
C ASP A 301 -12.63 8.76 -7.42
N GLY A 302 -12.17 8.07 -6.37
CA GLY A 302 -10.81 7.52 -6.28
C GLY A 302 -9.70 8.56 -6.17
N ALA A 303 -10.03 9.87 -6.08
CA ALA A 303 -9.08 10.98 -6.04
C ALA A 303 -8.28 11.07 -4.72
N GLY A 304 -7.46 10.05 -4.45
CA GLY A 304 -6.29 10.20 -3.58
C GLY A 304 -5.42 11.35 -4.12
N GLN A 305 -4.83 12.13 -3.21
CA GLN A 305 -3.90 13.19 -3.57
C GLN A 305 -2.81 12.61 -4.51
N PRO A 306 -2.49 13.25 -5.65
CA PRO A 306 -1.44 12.78 -6.54
C PRO A 306 -0.14 12.57 -5.76
N SER A 307 0.28 11.32 -5.62
CA SER A 307 1.60 11.03 -5.09
C SER A 307 2.63 11.50 -6.12
N PRO A 308 3.68 12.24 -5.73
CA PRO A 308 4.81 12.51 -6.63
C PRO A 308 5.56 11.21 -7.02
N PHE A 309 5.27 10.10 -6.32
CA PHE A 309 5.74 8.74 -6.61
C PHE A 309 4.60 7.83 -7.12
N GLY A 310 3.53 8.42 -7.68
CA GLY A 310 2.48 7.66 -8.38
C GLY A 310 2.92 7.31 -9.81
N PRO A 311 2.25 6.34 -10.46
CA PRO A 311 2.42 6.14 -11.90
C PRO A 311 1.83 7.34 -12.66
N VAL A 312 2.58 7.85 -13.63
CA VAL A 312 2.16 8.91 -14.55
C VAL A 312 2.40 8.45 -15.99
N SER A 313 1.59 8.93 -16.93
CA SER A 313 1.76 8.59 -18.34
C SER A 313 3.03 9.26 -18.89
N PRO A 314 3.99 8.52 -19.47
CA PRO A 314 5.22 9.10 -20.05
C PRO A 314 4.97 9.97 -21.30
N ILE A 315 3.73 10.10 -21.75
CA ILE A 315 3.34 10.87 -22.94
C ILE A 315 3.03 12.33 -22.58
N ASP A 316 2.24 12.55 -21.52
CA ASP A 316 1.71 13.87 -21.14
C ASP A 316 1.69 14.13 -19.63
N GLY A 317 2.27 13.23 -18.82
CA GLY A 317 2.27 13.34 -17.36
C GLY A 317 0.91 13.07 -16.69
N GLN A 318 -0.10 12.56 -17.42
CA GLN A 318 -1.40 12.22 -16.83
C GLN A 318 -1.24 11.24 -15.66
N ASN A 319 -1.82 11.56 -14.50
CA ASN A 319 -1.82 10.67 -13.33
C ASN A 319 -2.60 9.37 -13.61
N LEU A 320 -1.94 8.23 -13.43
CA LEU A 320 -2.47 6.88 -13.65
C LEU A 320 -2.84 6.15 -12.35
N ALA A 321 -2.61 6.73 -11.17
CA ALA A 321 -2.83 6.05 -9.88
C ALA A 321 -4.29 5.58 -9.65
N ASN A 322 -5.25 6.23 -10.30
CA ASN A 322 -6.68 5.93 -10.20
C ASN A 322 -7.21 5.20 -11.44
N LYS A 323 -6.30 4.78 -12.34
CA LYS A 323 -6.61 4.13 -13.62
C LYS A 323 -6.34 2.65 -13.48
N PHE A 324 -7.29 1.82 -13.94
CA PHE A 324 -7.16 0.39 -13.74
C PHE A 324 -6.01 -0.14 -14.59
N GLN A 325 -4.98 -0.64 -13.91
CA GLN A 325 -3.83 -1.27 -14.53
C GLN A 325 -4.16 -2.75 -14.79
N TYR A 326 -4.23 -3.10 -16.06
CA TYR A 326 -4.21 -4.47 -16.52
C TYR A 326 -2.80 -5.03 -16.39
N GLY A 327 -2.53 -5.62 -15.23
CA GLY A 327 -1.30 -6.37 -14.99
C GLY A 327 -1.25 -7.61 -15.85
N LEU A 328 -0.14 -7.82 -16.54
CA LEU A 328 0.18 -9.13 -17.09
C LEU A 328 0.40 -10.09 -15.92
N SER A 329 -0.19 -11.29 -15.96
CA SER A 329 0.24 -12.36 -15.06
C SER A 329 1.72 -12.61 -15.25
N LEU A 330 2.44 -13.08 -14.22
CA LEU A 330 3.88 -13.34 -14.33
C LEU A 330 4.21 -14.25 -15.53
N GLU A 331 3.38 -15.26 -15.77
CA GLU A 331 3.44 -16.13 -16.94
C GLU A 331 3.34 -15.36 -18.27
N ARG A 332 2.37 -14.45 -18.41
CA ARG A 332 2.24 -13.58 -19.60
C ARG A 332 3.39 -12.59 -19.71
N ALA A 333 3.89 -12.04 -18.60
CA ALA A 333 5.02 -11.12 -18.59
C ALA A 333 6.36 -11.79 -18.95
N ILE A 334 6.41 -13.13 -18.95
CA ILE A 334 7.52 -13.94 -19.46
C ILE A 334 7.26 -14.35 -20.92
N SER A 335 6.03 -14.72 -21.28
CA SER A 335 5.69 -15.20 -22.64
C SER A 335 5.41 -14.09 -23.67
N SER A 336 5.20 -12.83 -23.24
CA SER A 336 4.94 -11.68 -24.12
C SER A 336 6.19 -11.04 -24.73
N VAL A 337 7.36 -11.64 -24.53
CA VAL A 337 8.65 -11.09 -25.00
C VAL A 337 8.83 -11.38 -26.48
N LEU A 338 8.95 -10.31 -27.25
CA LEU A 338 9.14 -10.31 -28.68
C LEU A 338 10.64 -10.15 -28.98
N GLN A 339 11.25 -11.20 -29.54
CA GLN A 339 12.61 -11.12 -30.06
C GLN A 339 12.63 -10.26 -31.33
N VAL A 340 13.68 -9.46 -31.51
CA VAL A 340 13.84 -8.59 -32.68
C VAL A 340 15.21 -8.84 -33.31
N ASN A 341 15.24 -8.99 -34.64
CA ASN A 341 16.42 -9.50 -35.34
C ASN A 341 17.56 -8.47 -35.38
N SER A 342 17.23 -7.18 -35.35
CA SER A 342 18.21 -6.09 -35.33
C SER A 342 19.03 -6.00 -34.04
N VAL A 343 18.56 -6.58 -32.92
CA VAL A 343 19.13 -6.44 -31.58
C VAL A 343 19.05 -7.74 -30.78
N SER A 344 19.85 -8.74 -31.15
CA SER A 344 19.78 -10.12 -30.61
C SER A 344 19.86 -10.26 -29.08
N ASP A 345 20.45 -9.28 -28.39
CA ASP A 345 20.64 -9.29 -26.93
C ASP A 345 19.44 -8.65 -26.17
N TYR A 346 18.44 -8.12 -26.89
CA TYR A 346 17.31 -7.37 -26.36
C TYR A 346 15.96 -7.97 -26.78
N GLY A 347 14.97 -7.90 -25.88
CA GLY A 347 13.58 -8.24 -26.16
C GLY A 347 12.68 -7.04 -25.96
N VAL A 348 11.68 -6.88 -26.84
CA VAL A 348 10.61 -5.89 -26.65
C VAL A 348 9.46 -6.56 -25.91
N ARG A 349 9.01 -5.95 -24.82
CA ARG A 349 7.94 -6.50 -23.97
C ARG A 349 6.83 -5.50 -23.78
N LEU A 350 5.59 -5.93 -24.02
CA LEU A 350 4.41 -5.27 -23.44
C LEU A 350 4.51 -5.40 -21.92
N SER A 351 4.54 -4.29 -21.18
CA SER A 351 4.74 -4.31 -19.72
C SER A 351 3.46 -3.96 -18.94
N HIS A 352 2.74 -2.93 -19.36
CA HIS A 352 1.57 -2.39 -18.67
C HIS A 352 0.51 -1.97 -19.70
N VAL A 353 -0.76 -2.24 -19.39
CA VAL A 353 -1.92 -1.71 -20.11
C VAL A 353 -2.79 -0.95 -19.12
N TYR A 354 -3.15 0.30 -19.41
CA TYR A 354 -3.94 1.15 -18.52
C TYR A 354 -5.27 1.55 -19.17
N ASN A 355 -6.37 1.25 -18.48
CA ASN A 355 -7.66 1.85 -18.80
C ASN A 355 -7.66 3.32 -18.33
N LEU A 356 -7.66 4.30 -19.26
CA LEU A 356 -7.72 5.71 -18.87
C LEU A 356 -9.15 6.17 -18.54
N LYS A 357 -10.17 5.33 -18.71
CA LYS A 357 -11.50 5.53 -18.13
C LYS A 357 -11.46 5.24 -16.61
N ASP A 358 -12.44 5.73 -15.89
CA ASP A 358 -12.63 5.38 -14.49
C ASP A 358 -13.27 3.99 -14.36
N GLY A 359 -12.75 3.18 -13.43
CA GLY A 359 -13.24 1.82 -13.16
C GLY A 359 -12.57 0.71 -13.99
N ARG A 360 -12.97 -0.52 -13.67
CA ARG A 360 -12.55 -1.76 -14.33
C ARG A 360 -13.46 -2.02 -15.55
N LEU A 361 -12.93 -2.67 -16.59
CA LEU A 361 -13.75 -3.30 -17.63
C LEU A 361 -14.56 -4.45 -17.03
N ALA A 362 -15.65 -4.86 -17.68
CA ALA A 362 -16.39 -6.03 -17.24
C ALA A 362 -15.51 -7.30 -17.31
N PRO A 363 -15.67 -8.27 -16.40
CA PRO A 363 -14.86 -9.50 -16.37
C PRO A 363 -14.83 -10.27 -17.70
N ASP A 364 -15.93 -10.25 -18.45
CA ASP A 364 -16.04 -10.92 -19.75
C ASP A 364 -15.23 -10.22 -20.87
N ASP A 365 -14.85 -8.95 -20.69
CA ASP A 365 -14.17 -8.15 -21.70
C ASP A 365 -12.65 -8.08 -21.52
N GLU A 366 -12.15 -8.24 -20.29
CA GLU A 366 -10.71 -8.16 -19.98
C GLU A 366 -9.85 -9.10 -20.84
N PRO A 367 -10.18 -10.41 -20.99
CA PRO A 367 -9.35 -11.33 -21.76
C PRO A 367 -9.24 -10.95 -23.23
N LYS A 368 -10.32 -10.35 -23.78
CA LYS A 368 -10.40 -9.93 -25.17
C LYS A 368 -9.65 -8.61 -25.39
N VAL A 369 -9.70 -7.66 -24.45
CA VAL A 369 -8.85 -6.44 -24.49
C VAL A 369 -7.36 -6.78 -24.39
N PHE A 370 -6.97 -7.74 -23.52
CA PHE A 370 -5.60 -8.24 -23.46
C PHE A 370 -5.13 -8.83 -24.80
N SER A 371 -5.92 -9.71 -25.42
CA SER A 371 -5.58 -10.33 -26.71
C SER A 371 -5.22 -9.29 -27.77
N ILE A 372 -5.99 -8.20 -27.86
CA ILE A 372 -5.76 -7.19 -28.88
C ILE A 372 -4.65 -6.20 -28.46
N ALA A 373 -4.43 -5.97 -27.17
CA ALA A 373 -3.24 -5.25 -26.69
C ALA A 373 -1.95 -6.02 -27.04
N GLU A 374 -1.96 -7.35 -26.93
CA GLU A 374 -0.85 -8.21 -27.39
C GLU A 374 -0.67 -8.18 -28.91
N MET A 375 -1.75 -8.10 -29.70
CA MET A 375 -1.66 -7.91 -31.16
C MET A 375 -1.06 -6.54 -31.52
N LEU A 376 -1.60 -5.45 -30.96
CA LEU A 376 -1.07 -4.10 -31.15
C LEU A 376 0.40 -4.01 -30.73
N ALA A 377 0.78 -4.73 -29.67
CA ALA A 377 2.17 -4.78 -29.22
C ALA A 377 3.13 -5.39 -30.24
N ARG A 378 2.70 -6.42 -30.98
CA ARG A 378 3.49 -7.03 -32.06
C ARG A 378 3.67 -6.08 -33.24
N GLU A 379 2.59 -5.44 -33.69
CA GLU A 379 2.63 -4.47 -34.78
C GLU A 379 3.52 -3.26 -34.44
N CYS A 380 3.38 -2.70 -33.23
CA CYS A 380 4.23 -1.61 -32.74
C CYS A 380 5.71 -2.03 -32.70
N THR A 381 6.00 -3.25 -32.25
CA THR A 381 7.37 -3.78 -32.19
C THR A 381 7.99 -3.93 -33.59
N GLY A 382 7.23 -4.42 -34.57
CA GLY A 382 7.70 -4.51 -35.96
C GLY A 382 8.01 -3.15 -36.58
N MET A 383 7.17 -2.13 -36.32
CA MET A 383 7.45 -0.76 -36.77
C MET A 383 8.62 -0.10 -36.02
N LEU A 384 8.96 -0.59 -34.82
CA LEU A 384 10.04 -0.07 -33.99
C LEU A 384 11.41 -0.64 -34.37
N GLU A 385 11.46 -1.83 -34.98
CA GLU A 385 12.69 -2.55 -35.35
C GLU A 385 13.79 -1.70 -36.02
N PRO A 386 13.48 -0.75 -36.94
CA PRO A 386 14.49 0.13 -37.56
C PRO A 386 15.16 1.11 -36.59
N TYR A 387 14.51 1.44 -35.47
CA TYR A 387 14.93 2.49 -34.54
C TYR A 387 15.58 1.93 -33.26
N LEU A 388 15.39 0.63 -32.94
CA LEU A 388 15.81 0.01 -31.67
C LEU A 388 17.29 0.26 -31.33
N THR A 389 18.21 0.08 -32.28
CA THR A 389 19.64 0.30 -32.03
C THR A 389 19.94 1.75 -31.61
N MET A 390 19.24 2.72 -32.19
CA MET A 390 19.41 4.14 -31.84
C MET A 390 18.80 4.43 -30.46
N LEU A 391 17.61 3.90 -30.18
CA LEU A 391 16.94 4.02 -28.88
C LEU A 391 17.78 3.44 -27.73
N ILE A 392 18.37 2.26 -27.92
CA ILE A 392 19.29 1.63 -26.95
C ILE A 392 20.52 2.51 -26.73
N ASN A 393 21.16 2.99 -27.80
CA ASN A 393 22.34 3.86 -27.70
C ASN A 393 22.04 5.21 -27.01
N MET A 394 20.80 5.69 -27.12
CA MET A 394 20.31 6.89 -26.42
C MET A 394 19.79 6.62 -24.99
N GLY A 395 19.80 5.36 -24.53
CA GLY A 395 19.31 4.97 -23.21
C GLY A 395 17.77 5.00 -23.07
N ILE A 396 17.03 5.05 -24.18
CA ILE A 396 15.56 5.06 -24.21
C ILE A 396 15.08 3.60 -24.10
N MET A 397 14.93 3.12 -22.86
CA MET A 397 14.58 1.74 -22.53
C MET A 397 13.07 1.48 -22.38
N SER A 398 12.22 2.49 -22.61
CA SER A 398 10.77 2.33 -22.60
C SER A 398 10.08 3.32 -23.53
N ILE A 399 8.98 2.88 -24.14
CA ILE A 399 8.16 3.68 -25.04
C ILE A 399 6.70 3.46 -24.65
N SER A 400 5.95 4.54 -24.49
CA SER A 400 4.49 4.46 -24.29
C SER A 400 3.77 4.82 -25.58
N VAL A 401 2.77 4.03 -25.92
CA VAL A 401 1.84 4.28 -27.04
C VAL A 401 0.44 4.44 -26.46
N ARG A 402 -0.26 5.51 -26.82
CA ARG A 402 -1.66 5.71 -26.50
C ARG A 402 -2.50 5.51 -27.74
N VAL A 403 -3.57 4.76 -27.60
CA VAL A 403 -4.52 4.43 -28.67
C VAL A 403 -5.88 4.98 -28.25
N GLY A 404 -6.35 6.01 -28.93
CA GLY A 404 -7.65 6.67 -28.73
C GLY A 404 -8.57 6.30 -29.89
N VAL A 405 -9.79 5.87 -29.60
CA VAL A 405 -10.56 5.10 -30.60
C VAL A 405 -12.03 5.47 -30.52
N SER A 406 -12.50 6.32 -31.42
CA SER A 406 -13.83 6.93 -31.44
C SER A 406 -14.63 6.58 -32.69
N ALA A 407 -15.96 6.72 -32.62
CA ALA A 407 -16.98 6.40 -33.63
C ALA A 407 -16.60 6.46 -35.13
N ASP A 408 -15.75 7.42 -35.51
CA ASP A 408 -15.36 7.72 -36.88
C ASP A 408 -13.83 7.97 -37.00
N THR A 409 -13.04 7.77 -35.92
CA THR A 409 -11.60 8.08 -35.85
C THR A 409 -10.79 7.09 -35.00
N VAL A 410 -9.58 6.77 -35.46
CA VAL A 410 -8.51 6.20 -34.62
C VAL A 410 -7.43 7.26 -34.45
N GLU A 411 -6.98 7.47 -33.23
CA GLU A 411 -5.95 8.42 -32.82
C GLU A 411 -4.81 7.66 -32.13
N TYR A 412 -3.57 8.03 -32.44
CA TYR A 412 -2.37 7.47 -31.80
C TYR A 412 -1.50 8.57 -31.21
N ASP A 413 -0.85 8.27 -30.09
CA ASP A 413 0.18 9.12 -29.51
C ASP A 413 1.34 8.29 -28.94
N VAL A 414 2.53 8.88 -28.88
CA VAL A 414 3.77 8.16 -28.51
C VAL A 414 4.57 9.02 -27.54
N SER A 415 5.17 8.42 -26.51
CA SER A 415 6.02 9.15 -25.55
C SER A 415 7.21 9.82 -26.24
N PRO A 416 7.63 11.02 -25.80
CA PRO A 416 8.80 11.71 -26.34
C PRO A 416 10.05 10.82 -26.42
N TRP A 417 10.75 10.85 -27.55
CA TRP A 417 12.08 10.27 -27.69
C TRP A 417 13.10 11.42 -27.65
N PHE A 418 13.58 11.76 -26.44
CA PHE A 418 14.45 12.91 -26.23
C PHE A 418 15.77 12.77 -27.01
N GLY A 419 16.03 13.69 -27.94
CA GLY A 419 17.17 13.64 -28.87
C GLY A 419 16.97 12.76 -30.10
N MET A 420 15.74 12.27 -30.35
CA MET A 420 15.33 11.49 -31.52
C MET A 420 13.91 11.94 -31.99
N GLU A 421 13.66 13.25 -31.96
CA GLU A 421 12.33 13.81 -32.22
C GLU A 421 11.86 13.62 -33.68
N GLU A 422 12.78 13.57 -34.65
CA GLU A 422 12.46 13.31 -36.06
C GLU A 422 12.09 11.84 -36.28
N GLU A 423 12.83 10.90 -35.68
CA GLU A 423 12.55 9.47 -35.72
C GLU A 423 11.23 9.14 -35.02
N GLN A 424 10.93 9.80 -33.89
CA GLN A 424 9.63 9.66 -33.21
C GLN A 424 8.47 10.08 -34.10
N LEU A 425 8.63 11.17 -34.86
CA LEU A 425 7.61 11.66 -35.79
C LEU A 425 7.41 10.67 -36.95
N LEU A 426 8.49 10.13 -37.52
CA LEU A 426 8.43 9.10 -38.56
C LEU A 426 7.78 7.81 -38.05
N TYR A 427 8.13 7.35 -36.85
CA TYR A 427 7.49 6.20 -36.21
C TYR A 427 5.99 6.44 -36.00
N LYS A 428 5.61 7.64 -35.52
CA LYS A 428 4.19 8.01 -35.34
C LYS A 428 3.42 8.06 -36.68
N GLN A 429 4.05 8.52 -37.76
CA GLN A 429 3.46 8.48 -39.11
C GLN A 429 3.31 7.04 -39.63
N ASN A 430 4.26 6.16 -39.33
CA ASN A 430 4.14 4.74 -39.69
C ASN A 430 2.99 4.06 -38.93
N MET A 431 2.67 4.49 -37.71
CA MET A 431 1.51 3.97 -36.96
C MET A 431 0.17 4.19 -37.66
N ASP A 432 0.04 5.17 -38.57
CA ASP A 432 -1.19 5.36 -39.36
C ASP A 432 -1.50 4.13 -40.24
N GLN A 433 -0.50 3.29 -40.55
CA GLN A 433 -0.69 2.02 -41.27
C GLN A 433 -1.41 0.94 -40.43
N VAL A 434 -1.37 1.05 -39.09
CA VAL A 434 -2.09 0.14 -38.14
C VAL A 434 -3.61 0.37 -38.18
N SER A 435 -4.07 1.43 -38.86
CA SER A 435 -5.50 1.65 -39.17
C SER A 435 -6.16 0.45 -39.89
N HIS A 436 -5.40 -0.36 -40.63
CA HIS A 436 -5.98 -1.50 -41.34
C HIS A 436 -6.24 -2.73 -40.44
N VAL A 437 -5.35 -3.01 -39.48
CA VAL A 437 -5.55 -4.06 -38.44
C VAL A 437 -6.74 -3.71 -37.56
N SER A 438 -6.78 -2.44 -37.13
CA SER A 438 -7.89 -1.78 -36.45
C SER A 438 -9.24 -2.00 -37.15
N HIS A 439 -9.27 -1.89 -38.48
CA HIS A 439 -10.50 -2.02 -39.27
C HIS A 439 -10.90 -3.49 -39.54
N CYS A 440 -9.96 -4.44 -39.56
CA CYS A 440 -10.24 -5.87 -39.67
C CYS A 440 -10.81 -6.46 -38.37
N LEU A 441 -10.35 -5.96 -37.22
CA LEU A 441 -10.89 -6.31 -35.89
C LEU A 441 -12.40 -6.00 -35.78
N LEU A 442 -12.86 -4.90 -36.39
CA LEU A 442 -14.28 -4.51 -36.44
C LEU A 442 -15.19 -5.44 -37.25
N MET A 443 -14.66 -6.37 -38.04
CA MET A 443 -15.44 -7.22 -38.96
C MET A 443 -15.56 -8.69 -38.50
N SER A 444 -14.88 -9.09 -37.43
CA SER A 444 -14.70 -10.51 -37.11
C SER A 444 -15.73 -11.12 -36.15
N ASP A 445 -16.38 -10.33 -35.29
CA ASP A 445 -17.39 -10.84 -34.34
C ASP A 445 -18.50 -9.81 -34.03
N PRO A 446 -19.64 -9.86 -34.76
CA PRO A 446 -20.81 -9.00 -34.51
C PRO A 446 -21.49 -9.18 -33.14
N GLY A 447 -21.20 -10.27 -32.41
CA GLY A 447 -21.78 -10.59 -31.11
C GLY A 447 -20.95 -10.08 -29.94
N ALA A 448 -19.63 -10.27 -29.98
CA ALA A 448 -18.70 -9.62 -29.05
C ALA A 448 -18.72 -8.08 -29.19
N LEU A 449 -19.09 -7.56 -30.37
CA LEU A 449 -19.26 -6.14 -30.67
C LEU A 449 -20.41 -5.43 -29.92
N ARG A 450 -21.14 -6.08 -29.00
CA ARG A 450 -21.95 -5.34 -28.02
C ARG A 450 -21.13 -4.73 -26.89
N TYR A 451 -19.95 -5.30 -26.58
CA TYR A 451 -19.19 -4.93 -25.38
C TYR A 451 -17.69 -4.74 -25.61
N LEU A 452 -17.12 -5.24 -26.71
CA LEU A 452 -15.79 -4.81 -27.17
C LEU A 452 -15.85 -3.75 -28.25
N GLY A 453 -15.80 -2.52 -27.76
CA GLY A 453 -14.83 -1.61 -28.32
C GLY A 453 -13.43 -1.92 -27.76
N LEU A 454 -12.46 -2.22 -28.63
CA LEU A 454 -11.17 -1.50 -28.52
C LEU A 454 -11.31 -0.12 -29.23
N PHE A 455 -12.55 0.33 -29.41
CA PHE A 455 -13.04 0.95 -30.64
C PHE A 455 -14.37 1.66 -30.35
N ILE A 456 -14.51 2.91 -30.79
CA ILE A 456 -15.49 3.26 -31.84
C ILE A 456 -16.86 2.58 -31.64
N ARG A 457 -17.79 3.04 -30.79
CA ARG A 457 -18.72 4.18 -31.02
C ARG A 457 -19.69 4.19 -29.82
N TRP A 458 -20.00 5.26 -29.10
CA TRP A 458 -19.75 6.72 -29.22
C TRP A 458 -19.46 7.30 -27.81
N ILE A 459 -19.33 8.63 -27.64
CA ILE A 459 -18.83 9.32 -26.42
C ILE A 459 -17.30 9.07 -26.21
N PRO A 460 -16.47 10.07 -25.83
CA PRO A 460 -15.01 10.01 -26.07
C PRO A 460 -14.20 9.30 -24.96
N HIS A 461 -13.31 8.38 -25.35
CA HIS A 461 -12.41 7.61 -24.47
C HIS A 461 -10.99 7.44 -25.07
N ARG A 462 -9.97 7.18 -24.22
CA ARG A 462 -8.53 6.98 -24.58
C ARG A 462 -7.94 5.78 -23.80
N VAL A 463 -6.92 5.10 -24.32
CA VAL A 463 -6.22 3.96 -23.67
C VAL A 463 -4.69 4.11 -23.80
N SER A 464 -3.90 3.85 -22.75
CA SER A 464 -2.42 3.87 -22.81
C SER A 464 -1.82 2.47 -22.64
N VAL A 465 -0.81 2.17 -23.46
CA VAL A 465 -0.03 0.93 -23.52
C VAL A 465 1.45 1.30 -23.29
N ILE A 466 2.16 0.58 -22.42
CA ILE A 466 3.58 0.86 -22.12
C ILE A 466 4.45 -0.35 -22.49
N PHE A 467 5.39 -0.10 -23.39
CA PHE A 467 6.45 -1.01 -23.79
C PHE A 467 7.70 -0.76 -22.96
N CYS A 468 8.33 -1.83 -22.49
CA CYS A 468 9.68 -1.80 -21.94
C CYS A 468 10.61 -2.65 -22.81
N LEU A 469 11.83 -2.17 -22.96
CA LEU A 469 12.96 -2.92 -23.52
C LEU A 469 13.70 -3.54 -22.33
N ASP A 470 13.84 -4.85 -22.33
CA ASP A 470 14.55 -5.60 -21.28
C ASP A 470 15.72 -6.38 -21.91
N GLU A 471 16.87 -6.43 -21.22
CA GLU A 471 18.01 -7.26 -21.64
C GLU A 471 17.69 -8.75 -21.49
N VAL A 472 17.98 -9.54 -22.52
CA VAL A 472 17.69 -10.99 -22.55
C VAL A 472 18.50 -11.76 -21.51
N SER A 473 19.71 -11.28 -21.16
CA SER A 473 20.59 -11.94 -20.19
C SER A 473 19.98 -11.97 -18.77
N ALA A 474 19.43 -10.84 -18.31
CA ALA A 474 18.77 -10.71 -17.01
C ALA A 474 17.50 -11.58 -16.91
N MET A 475 16.78 -11.75 -18.02
CA MET A 475 15.65 -12.69 -18.09
C MET A 475 16.08 -14.15 -17.97
N CYS A 476 17.15 -14.57 -18.63
CA CYS A 476 17.62 -15.97 -18.53
C CYS A 476 17.97 -16.35 -17.09
N ASP A 477 18.54 -15.44 -16.31
CA ASP A 477 18.83 -15.68 -14.90
C ASP A 477 17.56 -15.61 -14.03
N LEU A 478 16.58 -14.76 -14.37
CA LEU A 478 15.26 -14.78 -13.72
C LEU A 478 14.53 -16.12 -13.94
N ILE A 479 14.59 -16.68 -15.16
CA ILE A 479 13.96 -17.96 -15.52
C ILE A 479 14.64 -19.13 -14.82
N LYS A 480 15.98 -19.19 -14.79
CA LYS A 480 16.73 -20.21 -14.01
C LYS A 480 16.39 -20.14 -12.53
N LYS A 481 16.35 -18.92 -11.99
CA LYS A 481 16.01 -18.69 -10.59
C LYS A 481 14.58 -19.17 -10.27
N TYR A 482 13.62 -18.95 -11.18
CA TYR A 482 12.24 -19.43 -11.00
C TYR A 482 12.07 -20.94 -11.18
N SER A 483 12.91 -21.62 -12.00
CA SER A 483 12.92 -23.08 -12.04
C SER A 483 13.37 -23.70 -10.72
N ASP A 484 14.36 -23.07 -10.05
CA ASP A 484 14.86 -23.51 -8.73
C ASP A 484 13.95 -23.04 -7.56
N GLU A 485 13.28 -21.89 -7.67
CA GLU A 485 12.43 -21.31 -6.61
C GLU A 485 10.98 -21.82 -6.60
N SER A 486 10.63 -22.77 -7.49
CA SER A 486 9.28 -23.36 -7.61
C SER A 486 8.76 -24.08 -6.35
N GLU A 487 9.59 -24.27 -5.31
CA GLU A 487 9.18 -24.74 -3.99
C GLU A 487 8.90 -23.63 -2.94
N ARG A 488 9.31 -22.36 -3.12
CA ARG A 488 9.40 -21.40 -1.97
C ARG A 488 9.00 -19.93 -2.16
N CYS A 489 8.60 -19.47 -3.34
CA CYS A 489 8.24 -18.05 -3.52
C CYS A 489 6.73 -17.78 -3.49
N TYR A 490 6.22 -17.36 -2.32
CA TYR A 490 4.95 -16.64 -2.21
C TYR A 490 5.18 -15.14 -2.42
N SER A 491 4.66 -14.58 -3.51
CA SER A 491 4.57 -13.13 -3.71
C SER A 491 3.54 -12.52 -2.76
N ILE A 492 3.88 -11.38 -2.15
CA ILE A 492 3.05 -10.59 -1.22
C ILE A 492 2.45 -9.39 -1.95
#